data_AF-A0A8J7NL17-F1
#
_entry.id   AF-A0A8J7NL17-F1
#
_cell.length_a   1.000
_cell.length_b   1.000
_cell.length_c   1.000
_cell.angle_alpha   90.00
_cell.angle_beta   90.00
_cell.angle_gamma   90.00
#
_symmetry.space_group_name_H-M   'P 1'
#
loop_
_entity.id
_entity.type
_entity.pdbx_description
1 polymer ?
#
loop_
_entity_poly.entity_id
_entity_poly.type
_entity_poly.pdbx_seq_one_letter_code
_entity_poly.pdbx_strand_id
1 'polypeptide(L)'
;MISKFVNMMMQDGNKVLARSIMTQTLENIKRKQVEKFHKAPDAQKDEIECNPYTIFHEALNNCKPVIGLTSIQRGGKYYQVPTPLTDNRRRFLAMKWMIVECRDNKHRRTLMYEKLSQELMAAFANEGNVIKRKHELHKMAEANRAFAHYRWW
;
A
#
# COMPACT_ATOMS: atom_id res chain seq x y z
N MET A 1 -4.14 -11.79 6.29
CA MET A 1 -3.78 -10.40 5.91
C MET A 1 -5.03 -9.55 5.69
N ILE A 2 -5.99 -10.03 4.89
CA ILE A 2 -7.26 -9.36 4.57
C ILE A 2 -8.06 -8.98 5.82
N SER A 3 -8.22 -9.89 6.80
CA SER A 3 -8.92 -9.60 8.06
C SER A 3 -8.34 -8.38 8.79
N LYS A 4 -7.00 -8.24 8.85
CA LYS A 4 -6.34 -7.06 9.43
C LYS A 4 -6.61 -5.79 8.61
N PHE A 5 -6.58 -5.89 7.28
CA PHE A 5 -6.88 -4.76 6.40
C PHE A 5 -8.33 -4.27 6.55
N VAL A 6 -9.30 -5.19 6.61
CA VAL A 6 -10.72 -4.88 6.88
C VAL A 6 -10.86 -4.20 8.23
N ASN A 7 -10.20 -4.70 9.27
CA ASN A 7 -10.24 -4.07 10.59
C ASN A 7 -9.61 -2.67 10.59
N MET A 8 -8.55 -2.43 9.81
CA MET A 8 -7.94 -1.10 9.67
C MET A 8 -8.81 -0.14 8.85
N MET A 9 -9.61 -0.65 7.92
CA MET A 9 -10.54 0.14 7.11
C MET A 9 -11.84 0.47 7.88
N MET A 10 -12.18 -0.32 8.90
CA MET A 10 -13.36 -0.13 9.74
C MET A 10 -13.34 1.23 10.44
N GLN A 11 -14.49 1.90 10.47
CA GLN A 11 -14.75 3.11 11.25
C GLN A 11 -15.98 2.86 12.12
N ASP A 12 -16.01 3.48 13.30
CA ASP A 12 -17.15 3.46 14.23
C ASP A 12 -17.68 2.06 14.56
N GLY A 13 -16.80 1.05 14.54
CA GLY A 13 -17.16 -0.34 14.81
C GLY A 13 -17.97 -1.04 13.70
N ASN A 14 -18.23 -0.38 12.56
CA ASN A 14 -19.05 -0.95 11.49
C ASN A 14 -18.26 -1.93 10.61
N LYS A 15 -18.12 -3.16 11.10
CA LYS A 15 -17.41 -4.24 10.39
C LYS A 15 -18.14 -4.74 9.15
N VAL A 16 -19.47 -4.65 9.13
CA VAL A 16 -20.30 -5.09 8.00
C VAL A 16 -20.00 -4.24 6.77
N LEU A 17 -19.97 -2.92 6.95
CA LEU A 17 -19.63 -1.98 5.88
C LEU A 17 -18.20 -2.19 5.37
N ALA A 18 -17.21 -2.30 6.28
CA ALA A 18 -15.81 -2.51 5.89
C ALA A 18 -15.62 -3.83 5.11
N ARG A 19 -16.33 -4.89 5.52
CA ARG A 19 -16.31 -6.17 4.79
C ARG A 19 -16.97 -6.03 3.41
N SER A 20 -18.12 -5.34 3.31
CA SER A 20 -18.81 -5.08 2.05
C SER A 20 -17.90 -4.35 1.05
N ILE A 21 -17.24 -3.27 1.48
CA ILE A 21 -16.29 -2.51 0.65
C ILE A 21 -15.15 -3.41 0.16
N MET A 22 -14.59 -4.25 1.04
CA MET A 22 -13.50 -5.15 0.66
C MET A 22 -13.96 -6.20 -0.37
N THR A 23 -15.14 -6.79 -0.18
CA THR A 23 -15.72 -7.74 -1.14
C THR A 23 -15.94 -7.09 -2.50
N GLN A 24 -16.56 -5.91 -2.53
CA GLN A 24 -16.78 -5.14 -3.78
C GLN A 24 -15.46 -4.76 -4.46
N THR A 25 -14.42 -4.47 -3.68
CA THR A 25 -13.09 -4.18 -4.23
C THR A 25 -12.50 -5.39 -4.93
N LEU A 26 -12.49 -6.56 -4.27
CA LEU A 26 -11.95 -7.80 -4.84
C LEU A 26 -12.73 -8.21 -6.09
N GLU A 27 -14.05 -8.04 -6.07
CA GLU A 27 -14.90 -8.29 -7.23
C GLU A 27 -14.56 -7.35 -8.39
N ASN A 28 -14.38 -6.06 -8.13
CA ASN A 28 -14.01 -5.07 -9.15
C ASN A 28 -12.64 -5.38 -9.78
N ILE A 29 -11.64 -5.75 -8.96
CA ILE A 29 -10.33 -6.21 -9.44
C ILE A 29 -10.48 -7.42 -10.35
N LYS A 30 -11.24 -8.43 -9.90
CA LYS A 30 -11.47 -9.66 -10.67
C LYS A 30 -12.15 -9.36 -12.02
N ARG A 31 -13.20 -8.53 -12.03
CA ARG A 31 -13.89 -8.13 -13.27
C ARG A 31 -12.92 -7.46 -14.25
N LYS A 32 -12.15 -6.47 -13.79
CA LYS A 32 -11.17 -5.76 -14.62
C LYS A 32 -10.08 -6.68 -15.19
N GLN A 33 -9.58 -7.62 -14.39
CA GLN A 33 -8.55 -8.56 -14.86
C GLN A 33 -9.10 -9.57 -15.86
N VAL A 34 -10.30 -10.10 -15.65
CA VAL A 34 -10.96 -10.99 -16.61
C VAL A 34 -11.26 -10.27 -17.93
N GLU A 35 -11.73 -9.02 -17.87
CA GLU A 35 -11.90 -8.19 -19.06
C GLU A 35 -10.58 -7.95 -19.80
N LYS A 36 -9.48 -7.70 -19.06
CA LYS A 36 -8.14 -7.55 -19.63
C LYS A 36 -7.67 -8.86 -20.28
N PHE A 37 -7.89 -10.00 -19.64
CA PHE A 37 -7.54 -11.33 -20.12
C PHE A 37 -8.28 -11.69 -21.41
N HIS A 38 -9.58 -11.42 -21.50
CA HIS A 38 -10.36 -11.68 -22.72
C HIS A 38 -9.98 -10.79 -23.90
N LYS A 39 -9.51 -9.56 -23.65
CA LYS A 39 -9.08 -8.61 -24.69
C LYS A 39 -7.63 -8.81 -25.13
N ALA A 40 -6.82 -9.54 -24.35
CA ALA A 40 -5.40 -9.74 -24.62
C ALA A 40 -5.16 -10.78 -25.72
N PRO A 41 -4.08 -10.63 -26.53
CA PRO A 41 -3.64 -11.66 -27.46
C PRO A 41 -3.15 -12.90 -26.71
N ASP A 42 -3.20 -14.07 -27.34
CA ASP A 42 -2.88 -15.35 -26.69
C ASP A 42 -1.49 -15.38 -26.03
N ALA A 43 -0.51 -14.70 -26.62
CA ALA A 43 0.85 -14.60 -26.08
C ALA A 43 0.95 -13.85 -24.73
N GLN A 44 0.01 -12.97 -24.41
CA GLN A 44 0.03 -12.16 -23.18
C GLN A 44 -0.94 -12.67 -22.11
N LYS A 45 -1.78 -13.66 -22.43
CA LYS A 45 -2.78 -14.19 -21.50
C LYS A 45 -2.14 -14.80 -20.26
N ASP A 46 -1.02 -15.49 -20.43
CA ASP A 46 -0.31 -16.17 -19.34
C ASP A 46 0.32 -15.18 -18.34
N GLU A 47 0.59 -13.94 -18.75
CA GLU A 47 1.14 -12.89 -17.87
C GLU A 47 0.05 -12.21 -17.01
N ILE A 48 -1.23 -12.40 -17.34
CA ILE A 48 -2.33 -11.69 -16.68
C ILE A 48 -2.82 -12.48 -15.47
N GLU A 49 -2.41 -12.01 -14.29
CA GLU A 49 -2.90 -12.55 -13.03
C GLU A 49 -4.38 -12.18 -12.82
N CYS A 50 -5.26 -13.19 -12.77
CA CYS A 50 -6.70 -12.99 -12.59
C CYS A 50 -7.16 -13.14 -11.14
N ASN A 51 -6.32 -13.66 -10.24
CA ASN A 51 -6.71 -13.88 -8.86
C ASN A 51 -6.60 -12.56 -8.06
N PRO A 52 -7.72 -12.02 -7.52
CA PRO A 52 -7.68 -10.74 -6.82
C PRO A 52 -6.90 -10.83 -5.49
N TYR A 53 -6.75 -12.03 -4.92
CA TYR A 53 -6.00 -12.21 -3.68
C TYR A 53 -4.50 -12.11 -3.90
N THR A 54 -3.95 -12.73 -4.96
CA THR A 54 -2.52 -12.65 -5.30
C THR A 54 -2.15 -11.21 -5.61
N ILE A 55 -2.94 -10.52 -6.44
CA ILE A 55 -2.79 -9.09 -6.73
C ILE A 55 -2.78 -8.26 -5.43
N PHE A 56 -3.74 -8.48 -4.53
CA PHE A 56 -3.79 -7.75 -3.26
C PHE A 56 -2.53 -7.97 -2.40
N HIS A 57 -2.07 -9.22 -2.32
CA HIS A 57 -0.89 -9.57 -1.55
C HIS A 57 0.38 -8.96 -2.14
N GLU A 58 0.54 -9.02 -3.46
CA GLU A 58 1.68 -8.49 -4.19
C GLU A 58 1.69 -6.96 -4.21
N ALA A 59 0.55 -6.32 -4.47
CA ALA A 59 0.41 -4.86 -4.37
C ALA A 59 0.85 -4.35 -2.99
N LEU A 60 0.39 -4.99 -1.91
CA LEU A 60 0.82 -4.63 -0.56
C LEU A 60 2.29 -4.95 -0.30
N ASN A 61 2.87 -5.98 -0.91
CA ASN A 61 4.30 -6.25 -0.83
C ASN A 61 5.11 -5.14 -1.50
N ASN A 62 4.68 -4.71 -2.69
CA ASN A 62 5.32 -3.63 -3.44
C ASN A 62 5.28 -2.30 -2.69
N CYS A 63 4.21 -2.05 -1.91
CA CYS A 63 4.09 -0.87 -1.06
C CYS A 63 4.91 -0.92 0.24
N LYS A 64 5.48 -2.07 0.64
CA LYS A 64 6.22 -2.17 1.92
C LYS A 64 7.54 -1.39 1.86
N PRO A 65 7.77 -0.40 2.74
CA PRO A 65 9.08 0.22 2.86
C PRO A 65 10.03 -0.70 3.63
N VAL A 66 11.29 -0.83 3.18
CA VAL A 66 12.32 -1.61 3.90
C VAL A 66 12.91 -0.83 5.07
N ILE A 67 13.20 0.45 4.85
CA ILE A 67 13.80 1.37 5.81
C ILE A 67 12.79 2.46 6.13
N GLY A 68 12.76 2.88 7.40
CA GLY A 68 11.99 4.02 7.87
C GLY A 68 12.91 5.07 8.47
N LEU A 69 12.30 6.15 8.95
CA LEU A 69 12.98 7.23 9.65
C LEU A 69 12.47 7.29 11.08
N THR A 70 13.39 7.45 12.02
CA THR A 70 13.11 7.66 13.44
C THR A 70 13.65 9.03 13.83
N SER A 71 12.80 9.86 14.44
CA SER A 71 13.25 11.15 14.97
C SER A 71 14.05 10.92 16.26
N ILE A 72 15.31 11.31 16.28
CA ILE A 72 16.20 11.21 17.44
C ILE A 72 16.67 12.62 17.80
N GLN A 73 16.56 12.99 19.07
CA GLN A 73 17.06 14.27 19.57
C GLN A 73 18.52 14.15 20.01
N ARG A 74 19.41 14.98 19.44
CA ARG A 74 20.82 15.10 19.86
C ARG A 74 21.23 16.57 19.85
N GLY A 75 21.81 17.02 20.97
CA GLY A 75 22.28 18.40 21.11
C GLY A 75 21.19 19.46 20.83
N GLY A 76 19.96 19.21 21.27
CA GLY A 76 18.82 20.12 21.07
C GLY A 76 18.19 20.12 19.66
N LYS A 77 18.75 19.39 18.69
CA LYS A 77 18.17 19.23 17.33
C LYS A 77 17.58 17.84 17.12
N TYR A 78 16.54 17.75 16.29
CA TYR A 78 15.95 16.48 15.86
C TYR A 78 16.55 16.03 14.53
N TYR A 79 17.04 14.80 14.49
CA TYR A 79 17.58 14.17 13.28
C TYR A 79 16.65 13.03 12.83
N GLN A 80 16.41 12.94 11.52
CA GLN A 80 15.73 11.80 10.93
C GLN A 80 16.76 10.69 10.68
N VAL A 81 16.76 9.69 11.56
CA VAL A 81 17.74 8.61 11.54
C VAL A 81 17.16 7.40 10.79
N PRO A 82 17.84 6.88 9.76
CA PRO A 82 17.41 5.68 9.05
C PRO A 82 17.44 4.43 9.94
N THR A 83 16.31 3.74 10.02
CA THR A 83 16.14 2.56 10.87
C THR A 83 15.52 1.41 10.07
N PRO A 84 16.08 0.19 10.11
CA PRO A 84 15.45 -0.97 9.50
C PRO A 84 14.12 -1.27 10.18
N LEU A 85 13.06 -1.46 9.38
CA LEU A 85 11.72 -1.68 9.91
C LEU A 85 11.44 -3.17 10.13
N THR A 86 10.81 -3.49 11.26
CA THR A 86 10.30 -4.85 11.53
C THR A 86 9.18 -5.20 10.55
N ASP A 87 9.00 -6.49 10.26
CA ASP A 87 8.03 -6.94 9.27
C ASP A 87 6.59 -6.53 9.59
N ASN A 88 6.20 -6.55 10.87
CA ASN A 88 4.92 -6.06 11.34
C ASN A 88 4.72 -4.57 11.04
N ARG A 89 5.76 -3.75 11.25
CA ARG A 89 5.71 -2.30 10.98
C ARG A 89 5.62 -2.00 9.49
N ARG A 90 6.38 -2.73 8.66
CA ARG A 90 6.34 -2.60 7.19
C ARG A 90 4.95 -2.92 6.64
N ARG A 91 4.36 -4.04 7.08
CA ARG A 91 2.99 -4.44 6.71
C ARG A 91 1.97 -3.38 7.14
N PHE A 92 2.07 -2.88 8.36
CA PHE A 92 1.18 -1.84 8.87
C PHE A 92 1.26 -0.54 8.05
N LEU A 93 2.47 -0.07 7.73
CA LEU A 93 2.68 1.14 6.94
C LEU A 93 2.08 1.01 5.54
N ALA A 94 2.31 -0.11 4.86
CA ALA A 94 1.73 -0.37 3.54
C ALA A 94 0.20 -0.31 3.56
N MET A 95 -0.45 -1.01 4.51
CA MET A 95 -1.90 -0.99 4.67
C MET A 95 -2.43 0.42 5.01
N LYS A 96 -1.76 1.12 5.94
CA LYS A 96 -2.15 2.46 6.36
C LYS A 96 -2.06 3.45 5.21
N TRP A 97 -0.95 3.46 4.46
CA TRP A 97 -0.78 4.37 3.33
C TRP A 97 -1.83 4.13 2.25
N MET A 98 -2.12 2.87 1.93
CA MET A 98 -3.17 2.52 0.97
C MET A 98 -4.54 3.05 1.38
N ILE A 99 -4.94 2.83 2.65
CA ILE A 99 -6.25 3.29 3.16
C ILE A 99 -6.33 4.81 3.19
N VAL A 100 -5.27 5.49 3.66
CA VAL A 100 -5.22 6.96 3.73
C VAL A 100 -5.29 7.56 2.33
N GLU A 101 -4.49 7.07 1.39
CA GLU A 101 -4.49 7.53 0.00
C GLU A 101 -5.88 7.41 -0.64
N CYS A 102 -6.56 6.28 -0.45
CA CYS A 102 -7.90 6.06 -0.97
C CYS A 102 -8.96 6.96 -0.32
N ARG A 103 -8.75 7.38 0.93
CA ARG A 103 -9.69 8.24 1.66
C ARG A 103 -9.51 9.71 1.30
N ASP A 104 -8.26 10.16 1.24
CA ASP A 104 -7.92 11.58 1.08
C ASP A 104 -7.98 12.02 -0.38
N ASN A 105 -7.55 11.17 -1.32
CA ASN A 105 -7.36 11.53 -2.73
C ASN A 105 -8.42 10.93 -3.67
N LYS A 106 -9.60 10.56 -3.14
CA LYS A 106 -10.74 10.17 -3.97
C LYS A 106 -11.55 11.38 -4.39
N HIS A 107 -12.04 11.38 -5.63
CA HIS A 107 -13.05 12.34 -6.05
C HIS A 107 -14.35 12.10 -5.27
N ARG A 108 -15.14 13.15 -4.99
CA ARG A 108 -16.35 13.04 -4.17
C ARG A 108 -17.37 12.03 -4.72
N ARG A 109 -17.40 11.84 -6.04
CA ARG A 109 -18.31 10.90 -6.72
C ARG A 109 -17.77 9.47 -6.83
N THR A 110 -16.46 9.25 -6.64
CA THR A 110 -15.88 7.90 -6.72
C THR A 110 -16.12 7.11 -5.45
N LEU A 111 -16.61 5.88 -5.61
CA LEU A 111 -16.88 5.00 -4.48
C LEU A 111 -15.56 4.43 -3.93
N MET A 112 -15.55 4.12 -2.63
CA MET A 112 -14.32 3.67 -1.94
C MET A 112 -13.72 2.41 -2.58
N TYR A 113 -14.56 1.44 -2.94
CA TYR A 113 -14.09 0.18 -3.53
C TYR A 113 -13.52 0.37 -4.94
N GLU A 114 -14.03 1.33 -5.71
CA GLU A 114 -13.52 1.63 -7.05
C GLU A 114 -12.13 2.24 -6.96
N LYS A 115 -11.96 3.27 -6.12
CA LYS A 115 -10.65 3.91 -5.90
C LYS A 115 -9.65 2.92 -5.34
N LEU A 116 -10.05 2.10 -4.37
CA LEU A 116 -9.16 1.09 -3.79
C LEU A 116 -8.77 -0.01 -4.79
N SER A 117 -9.68 -0.41 -5.69
CA SER A 117 -9.35 -1.32 -6.79
C SER A 117 -8.31 -0.72 -7.74
N GLN A 118 -8.43 0.58 -8.06
CA GLN A 118 -7.49 1.27 -8.94
C GLN A 118 -6.11 1.40 -8.30
N GLU A 119 -6.04 1.83 -7.03
CA GLU A 119 -4.77 1.97 -6.32
C GLU A 119 -4.07 0.62 -6.11
N LEU A 120 -4.81 -0.46 -5.83
CA LEU A 120 -4.21 -1.79 -5.74
C LEU A 120 -3.64 -2.27 -7.07
N MET A 121 -4.36 -2.04 -8.17
CA MET A 121 -3.89 -2.40 -9.51
C MET A 121 -2.66 -1.56 -9.92
N ALA A 122 -2.65 -0.27 -9.60
CA ALA A 122 -1.49 0.59 -9.82
C ALA A 122 -0.29 0.11 -8.99
N ALA A 123 -0.47 -0.15 -7.70
CA ALA A 123 0.58 -0.64 -6.83
C ALA A 123 1.11 -2.03 -7.24
N PHE A 124 0.26 -2.89 -7.79
CA PHE A 124 0.68 -4.16 -8.39
C PHE A 124 1.65 -3.92 -9.56
N ALA A 125 1.37 -2.94 -10.42
CA ALA A 125 2.26 -2.52 -11.50
C ALA A 125 3.46 -1.65 -11.03
N ASN A 126 3.69 -1.49 -9.72
CA ASN A 126 4.69 -0.58 -9.13
C ASN A 126 4.47 0.91 -9.47
N GLU A 127 3.23 1.29 -9.73
CA GLU A 127 2.82 2.65 -10.01
C GLU A 127 1.90 3.19 -8.90
N GLY A 128 1.55 4.47 -9.01
CA GLY A 128 0.61 5.13 -8.10
C GLY A 128 1.27 5.86 -6.92
N ASN A 129 0.43 6.60 -6.20
CA ASN A 129 0.88 7.55 -5.18
C ASN A 129 1.46 6.84 -3.95
N VAL A 130 0.95 5.66 -3.61
CA VAL A 130 1.47 4.87 -2.47
C VAL A 130 2.91 4.40 -2.74
N ILE A 131 3.21 3.99 -3.98
CA ILE A 131 4.57 3.61 -4.39
C ILE A 131 5.48 4.83 -4.43
N LYS A 132 5.01 5.96 -4.95
CA LYS A 132 5.74 7.24 -4.89
C LYS A 132 6.11 7.62 -3.45
N ARG A 133 5.17 7.50 -2.51
CA ARG A 133 5.41 7.73 -1.07
C ARG A 133 6.47 6.80 -0.49
N LYS A 134 6.49 5.52 -0.89
CA LYS A 134 7.56 4.57 -0.51
C LYS A 134 8.92 5.07 -1.01
N HIS A 135 9.00 5.47 -2.27
CA HIS A 135 10.24 5.97 -2.86
C HIS A 135 10.73 7.26 -2.23
N GLU A 136 9.84 8.21 -1.92
CA GLU A 136 10.18 9.44 -1.20
C GLU A 136 10.77 9.14 0.19
N LEU A 137 10.18 8.19 0.93
CA LEU A 137 10.74 7.74 2.21
C LEU A 137 12.14 7.14 2.03
N HIS A 138 12.37 6.33 0.99
CA HIS A 138 13.68 5.72 0.73
C HIS A 138 14.71 6.76 0.33
N LYS A 139 14.38 7.71 -0.54
CA LYS A 139 15.26 8.84 -0.89
C LYS A 139 15.63 9.67 0.34
N MET A 140 14.67 9.94 1.22
CA MET A 140 14.93 10.68 2.46
C MET A 140 15.79 9.88 3.44
N ALA A 141 15.61 8.56 3.51
CA ALA A 141 16.47 7.68 4.31
C ALA A 141 17.90 7.62 3.75
N GLU A 142 18.06 7.58 2.43
CA GLU A 142 19.36 7.56 1.77
C GLU A 142 20.12 8.89 1.97
N ALA A 143 19.44 10.03 1.83
CA ALA A 143 20.02 11.34 2.08
C ALA A 143 20.54 11.48 3.52
N ASN A 144 19.86 10.84 4.48
CA ASN A 144 20.21 10.88 5.91
C ASN A 144 21.06 9.67 6.37
N ARG A 145 21.64 8.90 5.44
CA ARG A 145 22.43 7.69 5.78
C ARG A 145 23.55 7.96 6.79
N ALA A 146 24.13 9.16 6.75
CA ALA A 146 25.22 9.55 7.65
C ALA A 146 24.78 9.53 9.12
N PHE A 147 23.52 9.83 9.44
CA PHE A 147 23.02 9.86 10.82
C PHE A 147 22.71 8.48 11.39
N ALA A 148 22.93 7.39 10.64
CA ALA A 148 22.69 6.03 11.13
C ALA A 148 23.46 5.69 12.42
N HIS A 149 24.62 6.32 12.65
CA HIS A 149 25.43 6.15 13.86
C HIS A 149 24.80 6.74 15.13
N TYR A 150 23.75 7.58 15.01
CA TYR A 150 23.01 8.07 16.18
C TYR A 150 22.11 7.00 16.81
N ARG A 151 21.99 5.83 16.17
CA ARG A 151 21.29 4.66 16.68
C ARG A 151 22.11 3.97 17.77
N TRP A 152 21.48 3.66 18.90
CA TRP A 152 22.11 2.98 20.05
C TRP A 152 21.60 1.55 20.25
N TRP A 153 20.98 0.97 19.23
CA TRP A 153 20.44 -0.40 19.21
C TRP A 153 20.79 -1.11 17.89
#